data_AF-A0A3A8AK13-F1
#
_entry.id   AF-A0A3A8AK13-F1
#
_cell.length_a   1.000
_cell.length_b   1.000
_cell.length_c   1.000
_cell.angle_alpha   90.00
_cell.angle_beta   90.00
_cell.angle_gamma   90.00
#
_symmetry.space_group_name_H-M   'P 1'
#
loop_
_entity.id
_entity.type
_entity.pdbx_description
1 polymer ?
#
loop_
_entity_poly.entity_id
_entity_poly.type
_entity_poly.pdbx_seq_one_letter_code
_entity_poly.pdbx_strand_id
1 'polypeptide(L)'
;MSYNNDQNAALSAQLSILLIGIAVLAFVFIAAAVVACVFISMVALFAWEKPKRVGSILFTPFKARLILLSGVMSSVGCPFGVLAVQLIMGEDFVPHFYLIAAVGGYAFGSLFSFYFGDEEDDDVQPVVPEPRQIVQQLPPQPPQPRQPFHYASWNDEEEHQ
;
A
#
# COMPACT_ATOMS: atom_id res chain seq x y z
N MET A 1 -28.94 -46.31 29.31
CA MET A 1 -28.10 -45.11 29.55
C MET A 1 -26.73 -45.17 28.84
N SER A 2 -26.25 -46.30 28.31
CA SER A 2 -24.96 -46.39 27.58
C SER A 2 -24.94 -45.74 26.19
N TYR A 3 -26.03 -45.87 25.42
CA TYR A 3 -26.07 -45.46 24.00
C TYR A 3 -25.88 -43.95 23.78
N ASN A 4 -26.44 -43.12 24.66
CA ASN A 4 -26.28 -41.66 24.57
C ASN A 4 -24.85 -41.22 24.91
N ASN A 5 -24.13 -41.99 25.73
CA ASN A 5 -22.76 -41.65 26.11
C ASN A 5 -21.80 -41.93 24.96
N ASP A 6 -21.98 -43.06 24.25
CA ASP A 6 -21.19 -43.40 23.07
C ASP A 6 -21.46 -42.44 21.90
N GLN A 7 -22.73 -42.04 21.71
CA GLN A 7 -23.09 -41.06 20.68
C GLN A 7 -22.55 -39.65 20.98
N ASN A 8 -22.63 -39.21 22.24
CA ASN A 8 -22.05 -37.92 22.65
C ASN A 8 -20.53 -37.93 22.59
N ALA A 9 -19.88 -39.03 22.97
CA ALA A 9 -18.44 -39.20 22.84
C ALA A 9 -18.01 -39.15 21.36
N ALA A 10 -18.73 -39.85 20.47
CA ALA A 10 -18.47 -39.82 19.04
C ALA A 10 -18.63 -38.40 18.44
N LEU A 11 -19.70 -37.68 18.82
CA LEU A 11 -19.92 -36.29 18.39
C LEU A 11 -18.82 -35.36 18.90
N SER A 12 -18.41 -35.49 20.17
CA SER A 12 -17.33 -34.68 20.74
C SER A 12 -15.98 -34.97 20.07
N ALA A 13 -15.71 -36.23 19.70
CA ALA A 13 -14.48 -36.61 19.01
C ALA A 13 -14.45 -36.04 17.59
N GLN A 14 -15.56 -36.11 16.85
CA GLN A 14 -15.69 -35.52 15.52
C GLN A 14 -15.52 -33.99 15.55
N LEU A 15 -16.15 -33.33 16.52
CA LEU A 15 -16.01 -31.88 16.70
C LEU A 15 -14.56 -31.49 17.03
N SER A 16 -13.90 -32.27 17.90
CA SER A 16 -12.51 -32.02 18.27
C SER A 16 -11.57 -32.14 17.07
N ILE A 17 -11.74 -33.18 16.24
CA ILE A 17 -10.96 -33.35 15.00
C ILE A 17 -11.17 -32.18 14.06
N LEU A 18 -12.42 -31.73 13.89
CA LEU A 18 -12.74 -30.57 13.05
C LEU A 18 -12.06 -29.30 13.56
N LEU A 19 -12.16 -29.02 14.86
CA LEU A 19 -11.56 -27.83 15.47
C LEU A 19 -10.03 -27.84 15.36
N ILE A 20 -9.40 -29.00 15.59
CA ILE A 20 -7.94 -29.17 15.40
C ILE A 20 -7.58 -28.93 13.93
N GLY A 21 -8.36 -29.48 12.99
CA GLY A 21 -8.15 -29.26 11.56
C GLY A 21 -8.21 -27.77 11.18
N ILE A 22 -9.20 -27.04 11.69
CA ILE A 22 -9.34 -25.59 11.48
C ILE A 22 -8.16 -24.84 12.12
N ALA A 23 -7.76 -25.20 13.33
CA ALA A 23 -6.64 -24.55 14.03
C ALA A 23 -5.32 -24.75 13.27
N VAL A 24 -5.05 -25.94 12.76
CA VAL A 24 -3.86 -26.24 11.94
C VAL A 24 -3.88 -25.43 10.64
N LEU A 25 -5.03 -25.38 9.96
CA LEU A 25 -5.16 -24.61 8.71
C LEU A 25 -4.97 -23.11 8.97
N ALA A 26 -5.56 -22.58 10.04
CA ALA A 26 -5.36 -21.19 10.46
C ALA A 26 -3.90 -20.90 10.77
N PHE A 27 -3.22 -21.80 11.48
CA PHE A 27 -1.79 -21.67 11.78
C PHE A 27 -0.93 -21.61 10.50
N VAL A 28 -1.17 -22.51 9.55
CA VAL A 28 -0.46 -22.52 8.26
C VAL A 28 -0.71 -21.21 7.49
N PHE A 29 -1.95 -20.72 7.48
CA PHE A 29 -2.30 -19.47 6.81
C PHE A 29 -1.60 -18.27 7.45
N ILE A 30 -1.61 -18.17 8.79
CA ILE A 30 -0.93 -17.11 9.53
C ILE A 30 0.58 -17.16 9.27
N ALA A 31 1.19 -18.35 9.31
CA ALA A 31 2.60 -18.51 9.01
C ALA A 31 2.95 -18.05 7.59
N ALA A 32 2.14 -18.42 6.58
CA ALA A 32 2.30 -17.96 5.22
C ALA A 32 2.14 -16.44 5.09
N ALA A 33 1.18 -15.84 5.78
CA ALA A 33 0.97 -14.39 5.82
C ALA A 33 2.18 -13.64 6.42
N VAL A 34 2.76 -14.17 7.50
CA VAL A 34 3.99 -13.60 8.10
C VAL A 34 5.15 -13.67 7.12
N VAL A 35 5.36 -14.80 6.45
CA VAL A 35 6.42 -14.95 5.43
C VAL A 35 6.20 -13.97 4.27
N ALA A 36 4.98 -13.87 3.76
CA ALA A 36 4.63 -12.91 2.70
C ALA A 36 4.88 -11.46 3.16
N CYS A 37 4.52 -11.13 4.40
CA CYS A 37 4.77 -9.81 4.98
C CYS A 37 6.27 -9.49 5.05
N VAL A 38 7.12 -10.44 5.43
CA VAL A 38 8.58 -10.23 5.44
C VAL A 38 9.07 -9.93 4.03
N PHE A 39 8.63 -10.70 3.03
CA PHE A 39 9.01 -10.47 1.64
C PHE A 39 8.55 -9.10 1.12
N ILE A 40 7.28 -8.73 1.36
CA ILE A 40 6.73 -7.42 0.98
C ILE A 40 7.49 -6.29 1.68
N SER A 41 7.81 -6.44 2.96
CA SER A 41 8.58 -5.45 3.72
C SER A 41 9.98 -5.27 3.15
N MET A 42 10.66 -6.35 2.74
CA MET A 42 11.96 -6.27 2.08
C MET A 42 11.87 -5.51 0.75
N VAL A 43 10.85 -5.81 -0.08
CA VAL A 43 10.62 -5.09 -1.33
C VAL A 43 10.33 -3.60 -1.07
N ALA A 44 9.51 -3.30 -0.06
CA ALA A 44 9.20 -1.94 0.36
C ALA A 44 10.47 -1.17 0.77
N LEU A 45 11.40 -1.79 1.51
CA LEU A 45 12.69 -1.18 1.85
C LEU A 45 13.52 -0.85 0.61
N PHE A 46 13.55 -1.73 -0.41
CA PHE A 46 14.26 -1.44 -1.66
C PHE A 46 13.57 -0.38 -2.53
N ALA A 47 12.25 -0.22 -2.39
CA ALA A 47 11.45 0.78 -3.08
C ALA A 47 11.37 2.12 -2.32
N TRP A 48 12.10 2.27 -1.21
CA TRP A 48 11.97 3.42 -0.29
C TRP A 48 12.31 4.78 -0.92
N GLU A 49 13.27 4.81 -1.84
CA GLU A 49 13.71 6.04 -2.53
C GLU A 49 13.26 6.14 -3.98
N LYS A 50 13.12 5.00 -4.66
CA LYS A 50 12.82 4.94 -6.10
C LYS A 50 11.74 3.90 -6.36
N PRO A 51 10.78 4.17 -7.26
CA PRO A 51 9.76 3.21 -7.59
C PRO A 51 10.39 1.93 -8.15
N LYS A 52 9.91 0.78 -7.69
CA LYS A 52 10.36 -0.54 -8.15
C LYS A 52 9.17 -1.34 -8.62
N ARG A 53 9.31 -1.97 -9.78
CA ARG A 53 8.30 -2.88 -10.29
C ARG A 53 8.75 -4.31 -10.00
N VAL A 54 7.89 -5.08 -9.34
CA VAL A 54 8.11 -6.50 -9.05
C VAL A 54 6.96 -7.27 -9.70
N GLY A 55 7.24 -7.93 -10.83
CA GLY A 55 6.21 -8.56 -11.65
C GLY A 55 5.22 -7.53 -12.20
N SER A 56 3.94 -7.72 -11.93
CA SER A 56 2.87 -6.79 -12.32
C SER A 56 2.71 -5.61 -11.36
N ILE A 57 3.24 -5.69 -10.13
CA ILE A 57 2.95 -4.74 -9.05
C ILE A 57 4.02 -3.63 -9.04
N LEU A 58 3.56 -2.37 -9.04
CA LEU A 58 4.41 -1.20 -8.85
C LEU A 58 4.46 -0.83 -7.36
N PHE A 59 5.67 -0.76 -6.82
CA PHE A 59 5.91 -0.23 -5.47
C PHE A 59 6.40 1.20 -5.61
N THR A 60 5.52 2.16 -5.32
CA THR A 60 5.89 3.57 -5.19
C THR A 60 6.54 3.81 -3.81
N PRO A 61 7.45 4.80 -3.69
CA PRO A 61 8.04 5.16 -2.40
C PRO A 61 7.00 5.49 -1.33
N PHE A 62 5.87 6.09 -1.73
CA PHE A 62 4.76 6.38 -0.83
C PHE A 62 4.10 5.09 -0.33
N LYS A 63 3.69 4.19 -1.23
CA LYS A 63 3.11 2.88 -0.87
C LYS A 63 4.06 2.07 0.02
N ALA A 64 5.36 2.07 -0.28
CA ALA A 64 6.37 1.39 0.52
C ALA A 64 6.46 1.93 1.96
N ARG A 65 6.44 3.25 2.14
CA ARG A 65 6.42 3.89 3.46
C ARG A 65 5.12 3.60 4.21
N LEU A 66 3.98 3.65 3.51
CA LEU A 66 2.68 3.36 4.10
C LEU A 66 2.62 1.94 4.65
N ILE A 67 3.07 0.94 3.87
CA ILE A 67 3.13 -0.47 4.29
C ILE A 67 3.98 -0.64 5.56
N LEU A 68 5.17 -0.05 5.59
CA LEU A 68 6.07 -0.19 6.74
C LEU A 68 5.53 0.57 7.96
N LEU A 69 4.99 1.77 7.77
CA LEU A 69 4.45 2.58 8.86
C LEU A 69 3.22 1.92 9.48
N SER A 70 2.28 1.44 8.67
CA SER A 70 1.07 0.77 9.15
C SER A 70 1.40 -0.56 9.85
N GLY A 71 2.38 -1.30 9.35
CA GLY A 71 2.93 -2.47 10.01
C GLY A 71 3.48 -2.12 11.40
N VAL A 72 4.35 -1.12 11.50
CA VAL A 72 4.94 -0.70 12.78
C VAL A 72 3.86 -0.19 13.74
N MET A 73 2.94 0.65 13.28
CA MET A 73 1.84 1.18 14.09
C MET A 73 0.95 0.06 14.63
N SER A 74 0.63 -0.93 13.81
CA SER A 74 -0.17 -2.09 14.21
C SER A 74 0.59 -3.02 15.15
N SER A 75 1.89 -3.22 14.92
CA SER A 75 2.79 -4.00 15.79
C SER A 75 2.84 -3.45 17.21
N VAL A 76 2.82 -2.13 17.35
CA VAL A 76 2.78 -1.47 18.66
C VAL A 76 1.35 -1.45 19.20
N GLY A 77 0.36 -1.12 18.37
CA GLY A 77 -1.03 -0.98 18.78
C GLY A 77 -1.69 -2.29 19.26
N CYS A 78 -1.40 -3.43 18.63
CA CYS A 78 -2.00 -4.71 18.99
C CYS A 78 -1.67 -5.14 20.44
N PRO A 79 -0.40 -5.11 20.91
CA PRO A 79 -0.07 -5.33 22.32
C PRO A 79 -0.80 -4.40 23.29
N PHE A 80 -0.98 -3.11 22.95
CA PHE A 80 -1.79 -2.20 23.76
C PHE A 80 -3.26 -2.62 23.81
N GLY A 81 -3.80 -3.13 22.71
CA GLY A 81 -5.13 -3.74 22.68
C GLY A 81 -5.25 -4.94 23.63
N VAL A 82 -4.24 -5.83 23.64
CA VAL A 82 -4.18 -6.96 24.59
C VAL A 82 -4.17 -6.47 26.04
N LEU A 83 -3.35 -5.46 26.35
CA LEU A 83 -3.32 -4.85 27.70
C LEU A 83 -4.68 -4.27 28.09
N ALA A 84 -5.38 -3.62 27.17
CA ALA A 84 -6.72 -3.09 27.42
C ALA A 84 -7.72 -4.22 27.72
N VAL A 85 -7.66 -5.33 26.98
CA VAL A 85 -8.50 -6.52 27.24
C VAL A 85 -8.16 -7.15 28.58
N GLN A 86 -6.87 -7.27 28.92
CA GLN A 86 -6.40 -7.76 30.21
C GLN A 86 -6.98 -6.94 31.37
N LEU A 87 -6.96 -5.61 31.23
CA LEU A 87 -7.46 -4.69 32.24
C LEU A 87 -8.98 -4.80 32.42
N ILE A 88 -9.72 -5.09 31.35
CA ILE A 88 -11.18 -5.29 31.39
C ILE A 88 -11.56 -6.66 31.97
N MET A 89 -10.85 -7.72 31.58
CA MET A 89 -11.16 -9.09 32.02
C MET A 89 -10.58 -9.43 33.40
N GLY A 90 -9.52 -8.73 33.82
CA GLY A 90 -8.84 -8.98 35.09
C GLY A 90 -8.05 -10.30 35.13
N GLU A 91 -7.85 -10.95 33.97
CA GLU A 91 -7.06 -12.17 33.84
C GLU A 91 -5.70 -11.86 33.21
N ASP A 92 -4.64 -12.50 33.69
CA ASP A 92 -3.30 -12.33 33.14
C ASP A 92 -3.11 -13.18 31.88
N PHE A 93 -2.75 -12.52 30.77
CA PHE A 93 -2.34 -13.21 29.56
C PHE A 93 -0.91 -13.75 29.67
N VAL A 94 -0.66 -14.85 28.97
CA VAL A 94 0.68 -15.43 28.94
C VAL A 94 1.65 -14.48 28.22
N PRO A 95 2.88 -14.25 28.74
CA PRO A 95 3.79 -13.23 28.19
C PRO A 95 4.12 -13.36 26.70
N HIS A 96 4.12 -14.57 26.15
CA HIS A 96 4.38 -14.78 24.71
C HIS A 96 3.24 -14.25 23.83
N PHE A 97 2.05 -14.03 24.38
CA PHE A 97 0.89 -13.51 23.64
C PHE A 97 1.11 -12.07 23.16
N TYR A 98 1.82 -11.23 23.93
CA TYR A 98 2.17 -9.88 23.48
C TYR A 98 3.10 -9.89 22.27
N LEU A 99 4.05 -10.83 22.24
CA LEU A 99 4.95 -10.98 21.09
C LEU A 99 4.18 -11.46 19.86
N ILE A 100 3.27 -12.44 20.03
CA ILE A 100 2.39 -12.90 18.95
C ILE A 100 1.49 -11.75 18.47
N ALA A 101 0.94 -10.94 19.37
CA ALA A 101 0.14 -9.78 19.03
C ALA A 101 0.94 -8.72 18.28
N ALA A 102 2.21 -8.49 18.65
CA ALA A 102 3.08 -7.56 17.93
C ALA A 102 3.40 -8.06 16.52
N VAL A 103 3.84 -9.32 16.38
CA VAL A 103 4.18 -9.91 15.07
C VAL A 103 2.94 -10.02 14.18
N GLY A 104 1.82 -10.48 14.75
CA GLY A 104 0.54 -10.57 14.05
C GLY A 104 0.00 -9.20 13.64
N GLY A 105 0.12 -8.20 14.53
CA GLY A 105 -0.21 -6.81 14.24
C GLY A 105 0.61 -6.24 13.10
N TYR A 106 1.93 -6.46 13.10
CA TYR A 106 2.81 -6.06 12.00
C TYR A 106 2.39 -6.68 10.68
N ALA A 107 2.19 -8.00 10.66
CA ALA A 107 1.79 -8.73 9.46
C ALA A 107 0.44 -8.24 8.93
N PHE A 108 -0.54 -8.08 9.82
CA PHE A 108 -1.86 -7.61 9.47
C PHE A 108 -1.84 -6.17 8.92
N GLY A 109 -1.19 -5.23 9.62
CA GLY A 109 -1.12 -3.83 9.19
C GLY A 109 -0.42 -3.67 7.83
N SER A 110 0.70 -4.37 7.64
CA SER A 110 1.46 -4.34 6.40
C SER A 110 0.67 -4.90 5.22
N LEU A 111 0.02 -6.07 5.39
CA LEU A 111 -0.81 -6.68 4.35
C LEU A 111 -2.05 -5.84 4.08
N PHE A 112 -2.69 -5.30 5.12
CA PHE A 112 -3.86 -4.43 4.97
C PHE A 112 -3.53 -3.22 4.11
N SER A 113 -2.42 -2.51 4.38
CA SER A 113 -2.01 -1.37 3.54
C SER A 113 -1.55 -1.79 2.15
N PHE A 114 -1.01 -2.99 1.98
CA PHE A 114 -0.64 -3.49 0.66
C PHE A 114 -1.87 -3.71 -0.24
N TYR A 115 -2.97 -4.26 0.31
CA TYR A 115 -4.20 -4.57 -0.43
C TYR A 115 -5.17 -3.38 -0.54
N PHE A 116 -5.20 -2.49 0.46
CA PHE A 116 -6.18 -1.41 0.54
C PHE A 116 -5.57 0.00 0.47
N GLY A 117 -4.25 0.13 0.44
CA GLY A 117 -3.55 1.41 0.42
C GLY A 117 -3.30 1.99 -0.97
N ASP A 118 -4.04 1.54 -1.98
CA ASP A 118 -4.00 2.16 -3.32
C ASP A 118 -4.94 3.37 -3.32
N GLU A 119 -4.38 4.55 -3.03
CA GLU A 119 -4.99 5.82 -3.43
C GLU A 119 -4.60 6.05 -4.89
N GLU A 120 -5.56 5.87 -5.81
CA GLU A 120 -5.64 6.45 -7.17
C GLU A 120 -4.31 6.79 -7.91
N ASP A 121 -3.31 5.93 -7.86
CA ASP A 121 -2.00 6.13 -8.52
C ASP A 121 -2.02 5.63 -10.00
N ASP A 122 -3.20 5.49 -10.60
CA ASP A 122 -3.38 5.16 -12.03
C ASP A 122 -2.87 6.29 -12.96
N ASP A 123 -2.55 7.47 -12.43
CA ASP A 123 -2.03 8.61 -13.18
C ASP A 123 -0.50 8.80 -13.11
N VAL A 124 0.25 7.94 -12.41
CA VAL A 124 1.70 7.90 -12.57
C VAL A 124 2.01 7.14 -13.86
N GLN A 125 1.72 7.80 -15.00
CA GLN A 125 2.27 7.38 -16.27
C GLN A 125 3.78 7.21 -16.07
N PRO A 126 4.38 6.08 -16.49
CA PRO A 126 5.81 6.02 -16.56
C PRO A 126 6.22 7.22 -17.40
N VAL A 127 7.05 8.11 -16.85
CA VAL A 127 7.72 9.13 -17.63
C VAL A 127 8.55 8.35 -18.64
N VAL A 128 7.92 8.03 -19.77
CA VAL A 128 8.61 7.73 -21.01
C VAL A 128 9.51 8.94 -21.14
N PRO A 129 10.84 8.79 -21.05
CA PRO A 129 11.70 9.93 -21.31
C PRO A 129 11.23 10.44 -22.66
N GLU A 130 10.66 11.65 -22.70
CA GLU A 130 10.20 12.24 -23.95
C GLU A 130 11.34 11.98 -24.93
N PRO A 131 11.06 11.35 -26.10
CA PRO A 131 12.09 11.21 -27.11
C PRO A 131 12.62 12.62 -27.25
N ARG A 132 13.90 12.86 -26.89
CA ARG A 132 14.51 14.19 -26.99
C ARG A 132 14.04 14.72 -28.31
N GLN A 133 13.13 15.70 -28.29
CA GLN A 133 12.72 16.33 -29.51
C GLN A 133 14.00 16.97 -29.95
N ILE A 134 14.68 16.31 -30.89
CA ILE A 134 15.67 16.95 -31.71
C ILE A 134 14.85 18.07 -32.29
N VAL A 135 15.00 19.27 -31.73
CA VAL A 135 14.41 20.48 -32.26
C VAL A 135 14.98 20.52 -33.66
N GLN A 136 14.21 20.02 -34.61
CA GLN A 136 14.54 20.09 -36.01
C GLN A 136 14.47 21.59 -36.25
N GLN A 137 15.65 22.23 -36.25
CA GLN A 137 15.78 23.65 -36.51
C GLN A 137 15.01 23.90 -37.81
N LEU A 138 13.83 24.53 -37.71
CA LEU A 138 13.12 24.98 -38.88
C LEU A 138 14.10 25.88 -39.64
N PRO A 139 14.27 25.68 -40.97
CA PRO A 139 15.11 26.58 -41.75
C PRO A 139 14.66 28.03 -41.51
N PRO A 140 15.60 28.97 -41.39
CA PRO A 140 15.29 30.35 -41.02
C PRO A 140 14.23 30.90 -41.99
N GLN A 141 13.09 31.27 -41.42
CA GLN A 141 11.98 31.86 -42.15
C GLN A 141 12.49 33.16 -42.80
N PRO A 142 12.26 33.38 -44.11
CA PRO A 142 12.69 34.60 -44.76
C PRO A 142 12.08 35.82 -44.04
N PRO A 143 12.84 36.91 -43.87
CA PRO A 143 12.35 38.08 -43.15
C PRO A 143 11.07 38.58 -43.81
N GLN A 144 9.98 38.66 -43.04
CA GLN A 144 8.75 39.29 -43.50
C GLN A 144 9.07 40.72 -43.96
N PRO A 145 8.55 41.16 -45.12
CA PRO A 145 8.74 42.53 -45.56
C PRO A 145 8.15 43.47 -44.51
N ARG A 146 9.03 44.25 -43.86
CA ARG A 146 8.62 45.32 -42.95
C ARG A 146 7.71 46.25 -43.74
N GLN A 147 6.51 46.49 -43.23
CA GLN A 147 5.62 47.50 -43.80
C GLN A 147 6.40 48.82 -43.88
N PRO A 148 6.34 49.54 -45.01
CA PRO A 148 7.04 50.81 -45.14
C PRO A 148 6.58 51.75 -44.03
N PHE A 149 7.54 52.42 -43.41
CA PHE A 149 7.30 53.37 -42.33
C PHE A 149 6.30 54.44 -42.80
N HIS A 150 5.12 54.47 -42.19
CA HIS A 150 4.13 55.51 -42.41
C HIS A 150 4.43 56.66 -41.46
N TYR A 151 4.72 57.85 -42.00
CA TYR A 151 4.83 59.07 -41.20
C TYR A 151 3.42 59.49 -40.79
N ALA A 152 3.21 59.83 -39.52
CA ALA A 152 1.94 60.37 -39.05
C ALA A 152 1.52 61.54 -39.96
N SER A 153 0.34 61.44 -40.56
CA SER A 153 -0.19 62.51 -41.39
C SER A 153 -0.96 63.48 -40.49
N TRP A 154 -0.99 64.76 -40.82
CA TRP A 154 -1.76 65.75 -40.06
C TRP A 154 -3.27 65.44 -39.99
N ASN A 155 -3.76 64.48 -40.79
CA ASN A 155 -5.15 64.01 -40.76
C ASN A 155 -5.43 63.00 -39.65
N ASP A 156 -4.42 62.47 -38.96
CA ASP A 156 -4.62 61.45 -37.92
C ASP A 156 -5.15 62.05 -36.58
N GLU A 157 -5.20 63.38 -36.44
CA GLU A 157 -5.77 64.07 -35.27
C GLU A 157 -7.30 64.21 -35.30
N GLU A 158 -7.94 64.05 -36.47
CA GLU A 158 -9.39 64.26 -36.60
C GLU A 158 -10.23 63.00 -36.28
N GLU A 159 -9.64 61.81 -36.27
CA GLU A 159 -10.36 60.56 -35.96
C GLU A 159 -10.53 60.28 -34.45
N HIS A 160 -10.00 61.14 -33.58
CA HIS A 160 -10.08 61.01 -32.12
C HIS A 160 -10.93 62.09 -31.41
N GLN A 161 -11.83 62.77 -32.12
CA GLN A 161 -12.85 63.66 -31.53
C GLN A 161 -14.27 63.10 -31.62
#